data_AF-A0A7D5MP69-F1
#
_entry.id   AF-A0A7D5MP69-F1
#
_cell.length_a   1.000
_cell.length_b   1.000
_cell.length_c   1.000
_cell.angle_alpha   90.00
_cell.angle_beta   90.00
_cell.angle_gamma   90.00
#
_symmetry.space_group_name_H-M   'P 1'
#
loop_
_entity.id
_entity.type
_entity.pdbx_description
1 polymer ?
#
loop_
_entity_poly.entity_id
_entity_poly.type
_entity_poly.pdbx_seq_one_letter_code
_entity_poly.pdbx_strand_id
1 'polypeptide(L)'
;MVEKIASILGVDTWDSTIYQKNISNHFSHITQFMEGEQKAHSLQQLITELKICKEDVTAYSDSYLDLPLLKAAGNPVAVNPDRRLKALCRQSKWPIL
;
A
#
# COMPACT_ATOMS: atom_id res chain seq x y z
N MET A 1 -1.82 10.35 -10.43
CA MET A 1 -3.28 10.22 -10.18
C MET A 1 -3.56 10.11 -8.69
N VAL A 2 -2.80 9.28 -7.96
CA VAL A 2 -2.91 9.12 -6.50
C VAL A 2 -2.80 10.46 -5.74
N GLU A 3 -1.83 11.30 -6.08
CA GLU A 3 -1.63 12.64 -5.50
C GLU A 3 -2.92 13.47 -5.34
N LYS A 4 -3.75 13.54 -6.38
CA LYS A 4 -4.98 14.34 -6.35
C LYS A 4 -5.99 13.80 -5.36
N ILE A 5 -6.12 12.48 -5.27
CA ILE A 5 -7.02 11.81 -4.32
C ILE A 5 -6.48 11.99 -2.90
N ALA A 6 -5.17 11.80 -2.70
CA ALA A 6 -4.51 12.02 -1.41
C ALA A 6 -4.75 13.44 -0.89
N SER A 7 -4.59 14.46 -1.76
CA SER A 7 -4.86 15.85 -1.41
C SER A 7 -6.34 16.10 -1.04
N ILE A 8 -7.29 15.53 -1.79
CA ILE A 8 -8.73 15.67 -1.48
C ILE A 8 -9.08 15.05 -0.13
N LEU A 9 -8.44 13.93 0.22
CA LEU A 9 -8.69 13.20 1.47
C LEU A 9 -7.87 13.73 2.66
N GLY A 10 -7.01 14.72 2.45
CA GLY A 10 -6.15 15.26 3.51
C GLY A 10 -5.07 14.29 3.99
N VAL A 11 -4.57 13.44 3.09
CA VAL A 11 -3.47 12.49 3.40
C VAL A 11 -2.13 13.22 3.26
N ASP A 12 -1.28 13.12 4.29
CA ASP A 12 0.01 13.83 4.38
C ASP A 12 1.04 13.35 3.34
N THR A 13 1.12 12.03 3.13
CA THR A 13 2.11 11.40 2.24
C THR A 13 1.46 10.32 1.38
N TRP A 14 2.00 10.12 0.17
CA TRP A 14 1.50 9.10 -0.75
C TRP A 14 2.63 8.55 -1.60
N ASP A 15 2.45 7.29 -2.03
CA ASP A 15 3.33 6.61 -2.97
C ASP A 15 2.50 5.92 -4.05
N SER A 16 3.05 5.81 -5.26
CA SER A 16 2.34 5.15 -6.37
C SER A 16 3.27 4.68 -7.48
N THR A 17 2.73 3.87 -8.39
CA THR A 17 3.38 3.55 -9.66
C THR A 17 3.65 4.84 -10.45
N ILE A 18 4.90 5.00 -10.90
CA ILE A 18 5.34 6.18 -11.66
C ILE A 18 5.33 5.82 -13.15
N TYR A 19 4.70 6.68 -13.94
CA TYR A 19 4.65 6.59 -15.39
C TYR A 19 5.50 7.71 -15.99
N GLN A 20 6.40 7.36 -16.90
CA GLN A 20 7.12 8.34 -17.69
C GLN A 20 6.24 8.84 -18.84
N LYS A 21 6.36 10.13 -19.13
CA LYS A 21 5.78 10.75 -20.31
C LYS A 21 6.85 11.03 -21.35
N ASN A 22 6.47 10.95 -22.62
CA ASN A 22 7.32 11.36 -23.73
C ASN A 22 7.29 12.88 -23.94
N ILE A 23 8.04 13.37 -24.94
CA ILE A 23 8.12 14.78 -25.31
C ILE A 23 6.75 15.37 -25.69
N SER A 24 5.83 14.54 -26.19
CA SER A 24 4.46 14.91 -26.54
C SER A 24 3.48 14.74 -25.38
N ASN A 25 3.97 14.58 -24.13
CA ASN A 25 3.17 14.46 -22.90
C ASN A 25 2.24 13.22 -22.84
N HIS A 26 2.49 12.21 -23.67
CA HIS A 26 1.80 10.92 -23.60
C HIS A 26 2.56 9.94 -22.70
N PHE A 27 1.83 9.10 -21.97
CA PHE A 27 2.43 8.01 -21.20
C PHE A 27 3.14 7.04 -22.15
N SER A 28 4.38 6.70 -21.82
CA SER A 28 5.21 5.83 -22.66
C SER A 28 5.60 4.53 -21.97
N HIS A 29 5.99 4.57 -20.70
CA HIS A 29 6.37 3.39 -19.93
C HIS A 29 6.23 3.59 -18.42
N ILE A 30 6.25 2.49 -17.68
CA ILE A 30 6.27 2.46 -16.22
C ILE A 30 7.72 2.49 -15.76
N THR A 31 8.08 3.45 -14.92
CA THR A 31 9.44 3.58 -14.37
C THR A 31 9.56 2.99 -12.97
N GLN A 32 8.46 2.97 -12.21
CA GLN A 32 8.41 2.35 -10.89
C GLN A 32 7.08 1.64 -10.72
N PHE A 33 7.13 0.37 -10.34
CA PHE A 33 5.96 -0.46 -10.12
C PHE A 33 5.68 -0.63 -8.62
N MET A 34 4.55 -0.13 -8.13
CA MET A 34 4.20 -0.13 -6.70
C MET A 34 3.23 -1.28 -6.38
N GLU A 35 3.76 -2.49 -6.25
CA GLU A 35 3.00 -3.71 -5.93
C GLU A 35 3.77 -4.60 -4.95
N GLY A 36 3.05 -5.34 -4.10
CA GLY A 36 3.63 -6.37 -3.23
C GLY A 36 4.78 -5.86 -2.37
N GLU A 37 5.97 -6.40 -2.58
CA GLU A 37 7.18 -6.07 -1.82
C GLU A 37 7.55 -4.58 -1.90
N GLN A 38 7.26 -3.91 -3.02
CA GLN A 38 7.57 -2.48 -3.14
C GLN A 38 6.74 -1.64 -2.16
N LYS A 39 5.49 -2.04 -1.90
CA LYS A 39 4.64 -1.40 -0.89
C LYS A 39 5.16 -1.67 0.53
N ALA A 40 5.62 -2.89 0.80
CA ALA A 40 6.24 -3.22 2.09
C ALA A 40 7.52 -2.42 2.33
N HIS A 41 8.35 -2.23 1.29
CA HIS A 41 9.55 -1.41 1.37
C HIS A 41 9.23 0.07 1.63
N SER A 42 8.28 0.64 0.89
CA SER A 42 7.79 2.02 1.11
C SER A 42 7.31 2.21 2.55
N LEU A 43 6.55 1.25 3.11
CA LEU A 43 6.13 1.29 4.51
C LEU A 43 7.33 1.32 5.48
N GLN A 44 8.35 0.48 5.26
CA GLN A 44 9.54 0.44 6.12
C GLN A 44 10.33 1.75 6.07
N GLN A 45 10.44 2.36 4.88
CA GLN A 45 11.05 3.68 4.72
C GLN A 45 10.26 4.73 5.52
N LEU A 46 8.94 4.75 5.37
CA LEU A 46 8.08 5.70 6.08
C LEU A 46 8.16 5.54 7.61
N ILE A 47 8.18 4.30 8.12
CA ILE A 47 8.38 4.02 9.55
C ILE A 47 9.70 4.62 10.05
N THR A 48 10.77 4.45 9.27
CA THR A 48 12.12 4.93 9.61
C THR A 48 12.17 6.46 9.59
N GLU A 49 11.60 7.09 8.56
CA GLU A 49 11.58 8.54 8.38
C GLU A 49 10.76 9.24 9.48
N LEU A 50 9.58 8.70 9.79
CA LEU A 50 8.69 9.24 10.82
C LEU A 50 9.10 8.87 12.25
N LYS A 51 10.05 7.94 12.41
CA LYS A 51 10.54 7.44 13.71
C LYS A 51 9.41 6.89 14.59
N ILE A 52 8.51 6.13 13.99
CA ILE A 52 7.37 5.49 14.66
C ILE A 52 7.63 4.01 14.92
N CYS A 53 6.91 3.41 15.86
CA CYS A 53 6.96 1.97 16.10
C CYS A 53 6.08 1.22 15.11
N LYS A 54 6.50 0.02 14.69
CA LYS A 54 5.71 -0.82 13.77
C LYS A 54 4.35 -1.18 14.38
N GLU A 55 4.29 -1.33 15.69
CA GLU A 55 3.08 -1.66 16.46
C GLU A 55 2.01 -0.58 16.36
N ASP A 56 2.38 0.66 16.05
CA ASP A 56 1.46 1.78 15.86
C ASP A 56 0.96 1.90 14.41
N VAL A 57 1.46 1.05 13.51
CA VAL A 57 1.13 1.09 12.08
C VAL A 57 -0.03 0.16 11.77
N THR A 58 -1.09 0.73 11.18
CA THR A 58 -2.22 -0.03 10.64
C THR A 58 -2.20 0.01 9.11
N ALA A 59 -2.26 -1.14 8.46
CA ALA A 59 -2.34 -1.24 7.00
C ALA A 59 -3.67 -1.83 6.56
N TYR A 60 -4.30 -1.19 5.57
CA TYR A 60 -5.58 -1.60 5.00
C TYR A 60 -5.40 -2.03 3.54
N SER A 61 -5.97 -3.16 3.14
CA SER A 61 -6.04 -3.58 1.73
C SER A 61 -7.18 -4.56 1.47
N ASP A 62 -7.64 -4.58 0.22
CA ASP A 62 -8.64 -5.52 -0.31
C ASP A 62 -8.00 -6.69 -1.09
N SER A 63 -6.70 -6.62 -1.39
CA SER A 63 -6.04 -7.52 -2.34
C SER A 63 -4.97 -8.39 -1.70
N TYR A 64 -4.93 -9.67 -2.08
CA TYR A 64 -3.87 -10.61 -1.69
C TYR A 64 -2.49 -10.18 -2.22
N LEU A 65 -2.43 -9.38 -3.29
CA LEU A 65 -1.17 -8.84 -3.80
C LEU A 65 -0.46 -7.95 -2.76
N ASP A 66 -1.22 -7.38 -1.82
CA ASP A 66 -0.68 -6.53 -0.75
C ASP A 66 -0.32 -7.33 0.52
N LEU A 67 -0.29 -8.66 0.44
CA LEU A 67 0.13 -9.49 1.57
C LEU A 67 1.50 -9.08 2.16
N PRO A 68 2.53 -8.73 1.36
CA PRO A 68 3.79 -8.22 1.92
C PRO A 68 3.60 -6.94 2.74
N LEU A 69 2.82 -5.98 2.25
CA LEU A 69 2.48 -4.74 2.98
C LEU A 69 1.77 -5.05 4.30
N LEU A 70 0.74 -5.90 4.25
CA LEU A 70 -0.03 -6.27 5.43
C LEU A 70 0.84 -6.98 6.49
N LYS A 71 1.75 -7.88 6.08
CA LYS A 71 2.70 -8.53 7.00
C LYS A 71 3.75 -7.56 7.56
N ALA A 72 4.08 -6.51 6.81
CA ALA A 72 5.05 -5.50 7.23
C ALA A 72 4.49 -4.57 8.32
N ALA A 73 3.18 -4.34 8.37
CA ALA A 73 2.50 -3.55 9.40
C ALA A 73 2.35 -4.30 10.74
N GLY A 74 2.15 -3.55 11.83
CA GLY A 74 1.81 -4.12 13.14
C GLY A 74 0.34 -4.58 13.21
N ASN A 75 -0.56 -3.81 12.61
CA ASN A 75 -2.00 -4.05 12.62
C ASN A 75 -2.54 -4.19 11.19
N PRO A 76 -2.54 -5.40 10.60
CA PRO A 76 -3.13 -5.63 9.29
C PRO A 76 -4.65 -5.72 9.36
N VAL A 77 -5.34 -5.02 8.45
CA VAL A 77 -6.80 -5.03 8.32
C VAL A 77 -7.17 -5.27 6.86
N ALA A 78 -8.03 -6.25 6.60
CA ALA A 78 -8.57 -6.47 5.28
C ALA A 78 -9.87 -5.68 5.09
N VAL A 79 -10.04 -5.01 3.95
CA VAL A 79 -11.27 -4.26 3.61
C VAL A 79 -11.87 -4.86 2.36
N ASN A 80 -13.07 -5.44 2.44
CA ASN A 80 -13.69 -6.15 1.29
C ASN A 80 -12.73 -7.14 0.57
N PRO A 81 -12.04 -8.05 1.29
CA PRO A 81 -10.93 -8.81 0.73
C PRO A 81 -11.34 -9.76 -0.40
N ASP A 82 -10.43 -9.93 -1.36
CA ASP A 82 -10.50 -11.00 -2.34
C ASP A 82 -10.53 -12.39 -1.68
N ARG A 83 -10.86 -13.42 -2.46
CA ARG A 83 -11.02 -14.79 -1.94
C ARG A 83 -9.75 -15.32 -1.26
N ARG A 84 -8.56 -15.00 -1.78
CA ARG A 84 -7.28 -15.47 -1.24
C ARG A 84 -6.95 -14.76 0.06
N LEU A 85 -7.09 -13.43 0.10
CA LEU A 85 -6.86 -12.65 1.31
C LEU A 85 -7.87 -13.02 2.41
N LYS A 86 -9.15 -13.19 2.07
CA LYS A 86 -10.19 -13.62 3.01
C LYS A 86 -9.88 -14.98 3.66
N ALA A 87 -9.33 -15.93 2.90
CA ALA A 87 -8.92 -17.22 3.44
C ALA A 87 -7.77 -17.08 4.45
N LEU A 88 -6.79 -16.22 4.14
CA LEU A 88 -5.67 -15.93 5.04
C LEU A 88 -6.16 -15.21 6.31
N CYS A 89 -7.00 -14.19 6.19
CA CYS A 89 -7.55 -13.47 7.35
C CYS A 89 -8.25 -14.41 8.33
N ARG A 90 -8.99 -15.41 7.85
CA ARG A 90 -9.63 -16.43 8.69
C ARG A 90 -8.63 -17.29 9.46
N GLN A 91 -7.50 -17.64 8.84
CA GLN A 91 -6.44 -18.43 9.48
C GLN A 91 -5.66 -17.60 10.49
N SER A 92 -5.29 -16.38 10.11
CA SER A 92 -4.48 -15.46 10.92
C SER A 92 -5.29 -14.62 11.92
N LYS A 93 -6.62 -14.78 11.94
CA LYS A 93 -7.57 -14.00 12.75
C LYS A 93 -7.42 -12.49 12.54
N TRP A 94 -7.08 -12.06 11.32
CA TRP A 94 -7.00 -10.64 10.98
C TRP A 94 -8.41 -10.05 10.84
N PRO A 95 -8.63 -8.80 11.29
CA PRO A 95 -9.88 -8.09 11.09
C PRO A 95 -10.26 -8.01 9.61
N ILE A 96 -11.55 -8.13 9.34
CA ILE A 96 -12.16 -7.88 8.03
C ILE A 96 -13.24 -6.82 8.21
N LEU A 97 -13.16 -5.75 7.42
CA LEU A 97 -14.17 -4.71 7.28
C LEU A 97 -14.97 -4.90 5.98
#